data_AF-A0A7S0QET1-F1
#
_entry.id   AF-A0A7S0QET1-F1
#
_cell.length_a   1.000
_cell.length_b   1.000
_cell.length_c   1.000
_cell.angle_alpha   90.00
_cell.angle_beta   90.00
_cell.angle_gamma   90.00
#
_symmetry.space_group_name_H-M   'P 1'
#
loop_
_entity.id
_entity.type
_entity.pdbx_description
1 polymer ?
#
loop_
_entity_poly.entity_id
_entity_poly.type
_entity_poly.pdbx_seq_one_letter_code
_entity_poly.pdbx_strand_id
1 'polypeptide(L)'
;ERETEVRLLLLACLSREHLLLLGPPGTAKSELGRRLAGLCGGAFFERLLTRFTTPEELFGPLSLAALEQDRYVRITRGYLPTADVAFLDEIFKANSAILNTLLTLLNERKFDNGDARAAVP
;
A
#
# COMPACT_ATOMS: atom_id res chain seq x y z
N GLU A 1 -13.17 -9.80 -22.10
CA GLU A 1 -12.89 -8.35 -22.10
C GLU A 1 -11.75 -7.92 -21.17
N ARG A 2 -11.59 -8.49 -19.96
CA ARG A 2 -10.52 -8.08 -19.01
C ARG A 2 -9.21 -8.88 -19.08
N GLU A 3 -8.98 -9.58 -20.19
CA GLU A 3 -7.88 -10.56 -20.27
C GLU A 3 -6.51 -9.88 -20.24
N THR A 4 -6.39 -8.71 -20.88
CA THR A 4 -5.15 -7.93 -20.89
C THR A 4 -4.81 -7.40 -19.50
N GLU A 5 -5.77 -6.85 -18.77
CA GLU A 5 -5.53 -6.33 -17.41
C GLU A 5 -5.13 -7.46 -16.45
N VAL A 6 -5.76 -8.63 -16.56
CA VAL A 6 -5.39 -9.81 -15.76
C VAL A 6 -3.97 -10.26 -16.08
N ARG A 7 -3.61 -10.34 -17.37
CA ARG A 7 -2.25 -10.72 -17.79
C ARG A 7 -1.20 -9.72 -17.29
N LEU A 8 -1.48 -8.41 -17.39
CA LEU A 8 -0.58 -7.36 -16.88
C LEU A 8 -0.46 -7.41 -15.36
N LEU A 9 -1.56 -7.66 -14.65
CA LEU A 9 -1.57 -7.79 -13.20
C LEU A 9 -0.74 -8.99 -12.73
N LEU A 10 -0.87 -10.14 -13.39
CA LEU A 10 -0.05 -11.32 -13.11
C LEU A 10 1.42 -11.08 -13.45
N LEU A 11 1.71 -10.44 -14.59
CA LEU A 11 3.07 -10.10 -14.98
C LEU A 11 3.73 -9.18 -13.94
N ALA A 12 3.05 -8.11 -13.55
CA ALA A 12 3.52 -7.17 -12.52
C ALA A 12 3.76 -7.88 -11.19
N CYS A 13 2.85 -8.77 -10.77
CA CYS A 13 3.02 -9.54 -9.55
C CYS A 13 4.26 -10.46 -9.60
N LEU A 14 4.47 -11.16 -10.72
CA LEU A 14 5.61 -12.08 -10.88
C LEU A 14 6.95 -11.34 -11.03
N SER A 15 6.94 -10.16 -11.65
CA SER A 15 8.13 -9.33 -11.79
C SER A 15 8.41 -8.45 -10.57
N ARG A 16 7.52 -8.45 -9.57
CA ARG A 16 7.54 -7.53 -8.43
C ARG A 16 7.55 -6.06 -8.89
N GLU A 17 6.68 -5.74 -9.81
CA GLU A 17 6.45 -4.38 -10.29
C GLU A 17 5.07 -3.87 -9.88
N HIS A 18 4.92 -2.54 -9.84
CA HIS A 18 3.66 -1.89 -9.49
C HIS A 18 2.80 -1.68 -10.74
N LEU A 19 1.48 -1.89 -10.63
CA LEU A 19 0.53 -1.68 -11.72
C LEU A 19 -0.45 -0.54 -11.39
N LEU A 20 -0.50 0.46 -12.26
CA LEU A 20 -1.49 1.55 -12.18
C LEU A 20 -2.68 1.26 -13.11
N LEU A 21 -3.89 1.19 -12.56
CA LEU A 21 -5.12 0.94 -13.32
C LEU A 21 -5.95 2.22 -13.50
N LEU A 22 -5.87 2.84 -14.68
CA LEU A 22 -6.64 4.03 -15.05
C LEU A 22 -7.97 3.67 -15.73
N GLY A 23 -9.04 4.43 -15.47
CA GLY A 23 -10.37 4.18 -16.03
C GLY A 23 -11.51 4.59 -15.10
N PRO A 24 -12.77 4.57 -15.57
CA PRO A 24 -13.92 5.04 -14.80
C PRO A 24 -14.21 4.16 -13.57
N PRO A 25 -14.92 4.68 -12.56
CA PRO A 25 -15.39 3.89 -11.42
C PRO A 25 -16.34 2.78 -11.89
N GLY A 26 -16.46 1.71 -11.09
CA GLY A 26 -17.34 0.58 -11.41
C GLY A 26 -16.79 -0.40 -12.46
N THR A 27 -15.50 -0.31 -12.82
CA THR A 27 -14.84 -1.19 -13.80
C THR A 27 -14.22 -2.46 -13.19
N ALA A 28 -14.63 -2.82 -11.97
CA ALA A 28 -14.16 -4.00 -11.23
C ALA A 28 -12.63 -4.06 -10.96
N LYS A 29 -11.94 -2.90 -10.93
CA LYS A 29 -10.50 -2.84 -10.65
C LYS A 29 -10.13 -3.36 -9.26
N SER A 30 -10.91 -3.00 -8.24
CA SER A 30 -10.68 -3.45 -6.87
C SER A 30 -10.90 -4.96 -6.73
N GLU A 31 -11.84 -5.53 -7.48
CA GLU A 31 -12.08 -6.97 -7.54
C GLU A 31 -10.89 -7.73 -8.14
N LEU A 32 -10.20 -7.16 -9.14
CA LEU A 32 -8.97 -7.74 -9.69
C LEU A 32 -7.86 -7.81 -8.62
N GLY A 33 -7.68 -6.73 -7.85
CA GLY A 33 -6.70 -6.69 -6.75
C GLY A 33 -6.96 -7.74 -5.68
N ARG A 34 -8.21 -7.89 -5.23
CA ARG A 34 -8.59 -8.92 -4.24
C ARG A 34 -8.38 -10.34 -4.74
N ARG A 35 -8.69 -10.62 -6.01
CA ARG A 35 -8.46 -11.94 -6.60
C ARG A 35 -6.97 -12.27 -6.68
N LEU A 36 -6.14 -11.32 -7.10
CA LEU A 36 -4.69 -11.50 -7.09
C LEU A 36 -4.19 -11.82 -5.68
N ALA A 37 -4.63 -11.06 -4.67
CA ALA A 37 -4.24 -11.29 -3.29
C ALA A 37 -4.59 -12.71 -2.81
N GLY A 38 -5.79 -13.20 -3.14
CA GLY A 38 -6.20 -14.58 -2.86
C GLY A 38 -5.34 -15.64 -3.55
N LEU A 39 -4.76 -15.34 -4.72
CA LEU A 39 -3.86 -16.25 -5.44
C LEU A 39 -2.44 -16.24 -4.86
N CYS A 40 -1.96 -15.08 -4.38
CA CYS A 40 -0.60 -14.94 -3.85
C CYS A 40 -0.43 -15.48 -2.43
N GLY A 41 -1.52 -15.60 -1.66
CA GLY A 41 -1.51 -16.24 -0.33
C GLY A 41 -0.76 -15.47 0.78
N GLY A 42 -0.55 -14.17 0.60
CA GLY A 42 0.17 -13.29 1.52
C GLY A 42 -0.71 -12.26 2.25
N ALA A 43 -0.08 -11.38 3.02
CA ALA A 43 -0.73 -10.25 3.67
C ALA A 43 -1.29 -9.28 2.63
N PHE A 44 -2.61 -9.10 2.64
CA PHE A 44 -3.31 -8.18 1.75
C PHE A 44 -3.68 -6.88 2.46
N PHE A 45 -3.41 -5.75 1.83
CA PHE A 45 -3.83 -4.43 2.28
C PHE A 45 -4.68 -3.73 1.22
N GLU A 46 -5.85 -3.24 1.62
CA GLU A 46 -6.75 -2.47 0.75
C GLU A 46 -7.13 -1.15 1.42
N ARG A 47 -7.07 -0.04 0.66
CA ARG A 47 -7.55 1.26 1.14
C ARG A 47 -8.04 2.13 -0.01
N LEU A 48 -9.20 2.76 0.19
CA LEU A 48 -9.71 3.86 -0.63
C LEU A 48 -9.15 5.18 -0.07
N LEU A 49 -8.40 5.93 -0.88
CA LEU A 49 -7.81 7.19 -0.47
C LEU A 49 -8.75 8.36 -0.72
N THR A 50 -8.80 9.25 0.25
CA THR A 50 -9.54 10.50 0.20
C THR A 50 -8.62 11.64 0.64
N ARG A 51 -9.04 12.89 0.39
CA ARG A 51 -8.32 14.08 0.88
C ARG A 51 -8.20 14.15 2.42
N PHE A 52 -8.99 13.36 3.14
CA PHE A 52 -9.00 13.30 4.60
C PHE A 52 -8.27 12.08 5.16
N THR A 53 -7.82 11.17 4.30
CA THR A 53 -7.11 9.97 4.74
C THR A 53 -5.83 10.35 5.47
N THR A 54 -5.62 9.77 6.63
CA THR A 54 -4.43 10.06 7.45
C THR A 54 -3.33 9.01 7.23
N PRO A 55 -2.05 9.35 7.49
CA PRO A 55 -0.95 8.39 7.43
C PRO A 55 -1.17 7.13 8.29
N GLU A 56 -1.84 7.24 9.43
CA GLU A 56 -2.11 6.13 10.36
C GLU A 56 -2.97 5.04 9.71
N GLU A 57 -3.87 5.41 8.81
CA GLU A 57 -4.72 4.46 8.10
C GLU A 57 -3.93 3.58 7.11
N LEU A 58 -2.78 4.05 6.64
CA LEU A 58 -1.94 3.37 5.66
C LEU A 58 -0.73 2.70 6.30
N PHE A 59 -0.07 3.39 7.22
CA PHE A 59 1.24 3.01 7.75
C PHE A 59 1.17 2.54 9.21
N GLY A 60 -0.03 2.57 9.80
CA GLY A 60 -0.26 2.17 11.18
C GLY A 60 -0.17 3.32 12.19
N PRO A 61 -0.87 3.21 13.33
CA PRO A 61 -0.88 4.23 14.37
C PRO A 61 0.49 4.35 15.04
N LEU A 62 0.76 5.51 15.64
CA LEU A 62 1.92 5.67 16.52
C LEU A 62 1.77 4.76 17.75
N SER A 63 2.87 4.16 18.19
CA SER A 63 2.93 3.41 19.44
C SER A 63 3.00 4.39 20.60
N LEU A 64 1.95 4.43 21.43
CA LEU A 64 1.91 5.28 22.63
C LEU A 64 3.05 4.94 23.60
N ALA A 65 3.34 3.65 23.78
CA ALA A 65 4.44 3.19 24.63
C ALA A 65 5.83 3.61 24.11
N ALA A 66 6.00 3.72 22.79
CA ALA A 66 7.25 4.25 22.22
C ALA A 66 7.31 5.77 22.34
N LEU A 67 6.17 6.45 22.16
CA LEU A 67 6.05 7.90 22.26
C LEU A 67 6.34 8.40 23.69
N GLU A 68 5.92 7.68 24.73
CA GLU A 68 6.30 7.94 26.13
C GLU A 68 7.82 7.89 26.36
N GLN A 69 8.57 7.29 25.44
CA GLN A 69 10.03 7.20 25.45
C GLN A 69 10.66 8.08 24.36
N ASP A 70 9.94 9.11 23.90
CA ASP A 70 10.33 10.05 22.84
C ASP A 70 10.65 9.41 21.48
N ARG A 71 10.11 8.21 21.20
CA ARG A 71 10.30 7.49 19.94
C ARG A 71 9.04 7.54 19.06
N TYR A 72 9.17 8.15 17.89
CA TYR A 72 8.10 8.24 16.88
C TYR A 72 8.01 6.98 16.00
N VAL A 73 7.61 5.87 16.62
CA VAL A 73 7.51 4.56 15.95
C VAL A 73 6.04 4.19 15.71
N ARG A 74 5.74 3.70 14.50
CA ARG A 74 4.43 3.20 14.09
C ARG A 74 4.30 1.69 14.28
N ILE A 75 3.10 1.26 14.64
CA ILE A 75 2.68 -0.15 14.68
C ILE A 75 2.26 -0.56 13.27
N THR A 76 3.20 -1.09 12.49
CA THR A 76 3.00 -1.35 11.05
C THR A 76 2.34 -2.69 10.72
N ARG A 77 2.22 -3.60 11.69
CA ARG A 77 1.65 -4.94 11.46
C ARG A 77 0.20 -4.85 10.97
N GLY A 78 -0.07 -5.44 9.81
CA GLY A 78 -1.41 -5.42 9.19
C GLY A 78 -1.68 -4.15 8.37
N TYR A 79 -0.67 -3.31 8.20
CA TYR A 79 -0.71 -2.09 7.38
C TYR A 79 0.20 -2.23 6.16
N LEU A 80 0.11 -1.25 5.26
CA LEU A 80 0.80 -1.22 3.97
C LEU A 80 2.28 -1.60 4.02
N PRO A 81 3.10 -1.15 5.00
CA PRO A 81 4.54 -1.50 5.03
C PRO A 81 4.82 -2.99 5.23
N THR A 82 3.83 -3.78 5.64
CA THR A 82 3.96 -5.22 5.90
C THR A 82 3.12 -6.08 4.95
N ALA A 83 2.49 -5.47 3.95
CA ALA A 83 1.63 -6.17 3.00
C ALA A 83 2.46 -6.75 1.85
N ASP A 84 2.18 -8.00 1.47
CA ASP A 84 2.75 -8.64 0.28
C ASP A 84 2.03 -8.18 -0.99
N VAL A 85 0.72 -7.89 -0.88
CA VAL A 85 -0.09 -7.34 -1.96
C VAL A 85 -0.90 -6.16 -1.42
N ALA A 86 -0.83 -5.03 -2.11
CA ALA A 86 -1.56 -3.83 -1.73
C ALA A 86 -2.41 -3.27 -2.88
N PHE A 87 -3.63 -2.85 -2.56
CA PHE A 87 -4.51 -2.14 -3.47
C PHE A 87 -4.89 -0.77 -2.89
N LEU A 88 -4.43 0.29 -3.53
CA LEU A 88 -4.72 1.67 -3.16
C LEU A 88 -5.64 2.30 -4.21
N ASP A 89 -6.91 2.49 -3.85
CA ASP A 89 -7.89 3.13 -4.74
C ASP A 89 -7.83 4.65 -4.59
N GLU A 90 -8.13 5.37 -5.66
CA GLU A 90 -8.12 6.84 -5.69
C GLU A 90 -6.80 7.46 -5.21
N ILE A 91 -5.66 6.84 -5.56
CA ILE A 91 -4.32 7.23 -5.07
C ILE A 91 -4.00 8.73 -5.24
N PHE A 92 -4.51 9.35 -6.30
CA PHE A 92 -4.31 10.77 -6.58
C PHE A 92 -5.09 11.72 -5.65
N LYS A 93 -6.00 11.21 -4.82
CA LYS A 93 -6.70 11.99 -3.78
C LYS A 93 -5.93 12.05 -2.46
N ALA A 94 -4.82 11.32 -2.33
CA ALA A 94 -3.98 11.37 -1.14
C ALA A 94 -3.35 12.75 -0.92
N ASN A 95 -3.10 13.07 0.34
CA ASN A 95 -2.36 14.28 0.71
C ASN A 95 -0.83 14.10 0.46
N SER A 96 -0.10 15.21 0.51
CA SER A 96 1.35 15.24 0.25
C SER A 96 2.16 14.36 1.18
N ALA A 97 1.79 14.24 2.46
CA ALA A 97 2.49 13.39 3.41
C ALA A 97 2.41 11.92 3.00
N ILE A 98 1.22 11.44 2.63
CA ILE A 98 1.02 10.08 2.12
C ILE A 98 1.80 9.87 0.82
N LEU A 99 1.67 10.78 -0.15
CA LEU A 99 2.34 10.64 -1.45
C LEU A 99 3.86 10.57 -1.31
N ASN A 100 4.46 11.40 -0.44
CA ASN A 100 5.90 11.38 -0.20
C ASN A 100 6.37 10.06 0.41
N THR A 101 5.64 9.52 1.40
CA THR A 101 5.97 8.21 1.97
C THR A 101 5.78 7.08 0.96
N LEU A 102 4.75 7.16 0.11
CA LEU A 102 4.53 6.19 -0.96
C LEU A 102 5.66 6.22 -1.99
N LEU A 103 6.27 7.36 -2.30
CA LEU A 103 7.42 7.41 -3.21
C LEU A 103 8.60 6.58 -2.69
N THR A 104 8.96 6.72 -1.41
CA THR A 104 10.03 5.90 -0.80
C THR A 104 9.64 4.42 -0.80
N LEU A 105 8.40 4.11 -0.44
CA LEU A 105 7.91 2.74 -0.37
C LEU A 105 7.92 2.07 -1.74
N LEU A 106 7.42 2.74 -2.78
CA LEU A 106 7.29 2.18 -4.13
C LEU A 106 8.64 2.08 -4.84
N ASN A 107 9.49 3.11 -4.73
CA ASN A 107 10.74 3.19 -5.48
C ASN A 107 11.90 2.47 -4.78
N GLU A 108 12.03 2.63 -3.46
CA GLU A 108 13.15 2.04 -2.70
C GLU A 108 12.81 0.69 -2.08
N ARG A 109 11.53 0.30 -2.05
CA ARG A 109 11.03 -0.85 -1.27
C ARG A 109 11.47 -0.76 0.20
N LYS A 110 11.39 0.45 0.76
CA LYS A 110 11.75 0.71 2.15
C LYS A 110 10.72 1.62 2.83
N PHE A 111 10.61 1.45 4.14
CA PHE A 111 9.75 2.26 4.98
C PHE A 111 10.56 2.82 6.16
N ASP A 112 10.49 4.14 6.34
CA ASP A 112 11.08 4.84 7.47
C ASP A 112 10.12 4.80 8.66
N ASN A 113 10.53 4.11 9.72
CA ASN A 113 9.75 3.95 10.94
C ASN A 113 10.54 4.44 12.16
N GLY A 114 10.31 5.70 12.53
CA GLY A 114 11.14 6.38 13.52
C GLY A 114 12.56 6.57 13.00
N ASP A 115 13.54 6.06 13.76
CA ASP A 115 14.97 6.08 13.44
C ASP A 115 15.43 4.87 12.61
N ALA A 116 14.54 3.90 12.36
CA ALA A 116 14.85 2.69 11.61
C ALA A 116 14.29 2.76 10.18
N ARG A 117 15.11 2.38 9.19
CA ARG A 117 14.67 2.12 7.83
C ARG A 117 14.60 0.61 7.60
N ALA A 118 13.41 0.10 7.31
CA ALA A 118 13.17 -1.32 7.08
C ALA A 118 12.83 -1.61 5.61
N ALA A 119 13.26 -2.77 5.10
CA ALA A 119 12.78 -3.26 3.81
C ALA A 119 11.30 -3.65 3.91
N VAL A 120 10.54 -3.37 2.86
CA VAL A 120 9.16 -3.87 2.71
C VAL A 120 9.16 -5.05 1.72
N PRO A 121 8.19 -5.98 1.82
CA PRO A 121 8.00 -7.05 0.83
C PRO A 121 7.92 -6.54 -0.62
#